data_AF-A0AAC8XM43-F1
#
_entry.id   AF-A0AAC8XM43-F1
#
_cell.length_a   1.000
_cell.length_b   1.000
_cell.length_c   1.000
_cell.angle_alpha   90.00
_cell.angle_beta   90.00
_cell.angle_gamma   90.00
#
_symmetry.space_group_name_H-M   'P 1'
#
loop_
_entity.id
_entity.type
_entity.pdbx_description
1 polymer ?
#
loop_
_entity_poly.entity_id
_entity_poly.type
_entity_poly.pdbx_seq_one_letter_code
_entity_poly.pdbx_strand_id
1 'polypeptide(L)'
;MWNYFVESGKRSPIAGAQVGTCVDTLKLKVVTDLIEGEWSITLGSHSTHLNEEKEIFFEFSKPNVLTIPLGQLENRINVFKVFIRKGEVSHECWIALTPVKEYPKVCIVVGSPRSGTTVVGNMIQQAYEVKAHGEAHLAELFSNLIEQSNEFLSNSPAALNKGTLVWEVPAVLLKAQLLKQLRDLYITYYGTSAIVDKTPGIPMLQALPLLLLAFPNAKVVYCQRRGIENVASRIRKFPKVKFEGHCRQWAQAVKVWLRTKKAISAMLTREDWFIEVEQFNLATSPKSVTQTIGEFLGTNTASINRMFDYQAKKSPQVTGGKPSDITSIERLDWEEEQKAFFISHCGGLMSDLGYSFDESYFKKEAH
;
A
#
# COMPACT_ATOMS: atom_id res chain seq x y z
N MET A 1 16.90 12.76 8.31
CA MET A 1 16.06 12.38 7.15
C MET A 1 14.60 12.43 7.57
N TRP A 2 13.72 12.70 6.62
CA TRP A 2 12.29 12.89 6.83
C TRP A 2 11.51 12.03 5.84
N ASN A 3 10.47 11.35 6.32
CA ASN A 3 9.36 10.94 5.48
C ASN A 3 8.41 12.11 5.37
N TYR A 4 7.90 12.39 4.18
CA TYR A 4 6.82 13.35 4.01
C TYR A 4 5.58 12.71 3.40
N PHE A 5 4.42 13.27 3.73
CA PHE A 5 3.21 13.09 2.92
C PHE A 5 2.39 14.38 2.84
N VAL A 6 1.63 14.51 1.76
CA VAL A 6 0.77 15.64 1.46
C VAL A 6 -0.70 15.20 1.53
N GLU A 7 -1.51 15.96 2.24
CA GLU A 7 -2.97 15.81 2.23
C GLU A 7 -3.63 17.07 1.71
N SER A 8 -4.44 16.94 0.67
CA SER A 8 -5.19 18.03 0.09
C SER A 8 -6.68 17.74 0.12
N GLY A 9 -7.48 18.80 0.08
CA GLY A 9 -8.90 18.68 -0.26
C GLY A 9 -9.13 18.26 -1.71
N LYS A 10 -10.22 18.72 -2.31
CA LYS A 10 -10.65 18.31 -3.67
C LYS A 10 -9.62 18.60 -4.78
N ARG A 11 -8.73 19.57 -4.60
CA ARG A 11 -7.69 19.94 -5.59
C ARG A 11 -6.37 20.21 -4.88
N SER A 12 -5.41 19.29 -5.04
CA SER A 12 -4.05 19.50 -4.54
C SER A 12 -3.36 20.58 -5.34
N PRO A 13 -2.68 21.54 -4.68
CA PRO A 13 -1.78 22.45 -5.37
C PRO A 13 -0.45 21.81 -5.77
N ILE A 14 -0.20 20.58 -5.29
CA ILE A 14 1.02 19.82 -5.55
C ILE A 14 0.77 18.84 -6.70
N ALA A 15 1.54 18.95 -7.77
CA ALA A 15 1.41 18.18 -9.02
C ALA A 15 2.32 16.95 -9.11
N GLY A 16 3.12 16.68 -8.06
CA GLY A 16 4.08 15.57 -8.01
C GLY A 16 3.74 14.51 -6.97
N ALA A 17 4.76 13.72 -6.59
CA ALA A 17 4.67 12.73 -5.54
C ALA A 17 4.13 13.35 -4.24
N GLN A 18 3.02 12.81 -3.75
CA GLN A 18 2.39 13.23 -2.49
C GLN A 18 3.05 12.55 -1.29
N VAL A 19 3.97 11.61 -1.50
CA VAL A 19 4.66 10.85 -0.44
C VAL A 19 6.10 10.61 -0.87
N GLY A 20 7.04 10.73 0.06
CA GLY A 20 8.44 10.48 -0.24
C GLY A 20 9.37 10.68 0.94
N THR A 21 10.66 10.82 0.63
CA THR A 21 11.72 11.05 1.61
C THR A 21 12.54 12.28 1.24
N CYS A 22 12.99 13.04 2.23
CA CYS A 22 13.88 14.19 2.05
C CYS A 22 14.86 14.33 3.22
N VAL A 23 15.88 15.19 3.08
CA VAL A 23 16.92 15.39 4.11
C VAL A 23 16.96 16.85 4.55
N ASP A 24 17.62 17.71 3.77
CA ASP A 24 17.85 19.11 4.15
C ASP A 24 16.83 20.07 3.52
N THR A 25 16.22 19.66 2.41
CA THR A 25 15.20 20.43 1.70
C THR A 25 14.06 19.52 1.28
N LEU A 26 12.82 19.99 1.44
CA LEU A 26 11.65 19.39 0.82
C LEU A 26 11.40 20.12 -0.51
N LYS A 27 11.35 19.37 -1.61
CA LYS A 27 11.06 19.89 -2.95
C LYS A 27 9.77 19.30 -3.46
N LEU A 28 8.79 20.15 -3.77
CA LEU A 28 7.49 19.75 -4.26
C LEU A 28 7.19 20.43 -5.59
N LYS A 29 6.78 19.65 -6.58
CA LYS A 29 6.30 20.18 -7.85
C LYS A 29 4.91 20.78 -7.65
N VAL A 30 4.72 22.01 -8.08
CA VAL A 30 3.47 22.77 -7.94
C VAL A 30 2.72 22.83 -9.27
N VAL A 31 1.39 22.86 -9.23
CA VAL A 31 0.56 23.10 -10.41
C VAL A 31 0.94 24.45 -11.02
N THR A 32 1.34 24.46 -12.29
CA THR A 32 1.94 25.64 -12.94
C THR A 32 1.09 26.90 -12.80
N ASP A 33 -0.22 26.76 -12.92
CA ASP A 33 -1.15 27.88 -12.83
C ASP A 33 -1.22 28.50 -11.43
N LEU A 34 -0.72 27.84 -10.39
CA LEU A 34 -0.77 28.33 -9.01
C LEU A 34 0.50 29.07 -8.58
N ILE A 35 1.57 29.06 -9.37
CA ILE A 35 2.87 29.65 -8.98
C ILE A 35 2.74 31.15 -8.71
N GLU A 36 1.98 31.86 -9.55
CA GLU A 36 1.77 33.31 -9.45
C GLU A 36 0.72 33.69 -8.39
N GLY A 37 0.20 32.72 -7.64
CA GLY A 37 -0.69 32.98 -6.52
C GLY A 37 0.02 33.64 -5.32
N GLU A 38 -0.76 34.10 -4.36
CA GLU A 38 -0.27 34.48 -3.03
C GLU A 38 -0.11 33.20 -2.21
N TRP A 39 1.10 32.90 -1.75
CA TRP A 39 1.44 31.70 -0.98
C TRP A 39 1.72 32.05 0.47
N SER A 40 1.20 31.23 1.38
CA SER A 40 1.67 31.18 2.76
C SER A 40 1.86 29.75 3.20
N ILE A 41 2.90 29.53 4.02
CA ILE A 41 3.15 28.25 4.67
C ILE A 41 3.33 28.52 6.15
N THR A 42 2.49 27.92 6.97
CA THR A 42 2.51 28.10 8.42
C THR A 42 2.68 26.75 9.12
N LEU A 43 3.28 26.77 10.30
CA LEU A 43 3.46 25.57 11.10
C LEU A 43 2.09 25.17 11.70
N GLY A 44 1.59 24.00 11.36
CA GLY A 44 0.35 23.44 11.90
C GLY A 44 0.55 22.59 13.15
N SER A 45 1.79 22.18 13.44
CA SER A 45 2.14 21.39 14.63
C SER A 45 2.57 22.29 15.80
N HIS A 46 1.87 23.39 16.04
CA HIS A 46 1.96 24.19 17.25
C HIS A 46 0.58 24.81 17.58
N SER A 47 0.43 25.29 18.81
CA SER A 47 -0.74 26.08 19.18
C SER A 47 -0.55 27.53 18.71
N THR A 48 -1.38 27.96 17.76
CA THR A 48 -1.43 29.35 17.29
C THR A 48 -2.15 30.24 18.30
N HIS A 49 -3.14 29.68 19.01
CA HIS A 49 -3.84 30.38 20.08
C HIS A 49 -2.92 30.82 21.21
N LEU A 50 -1.89 30.02 21.52
CA LEU A 50 -0.96 30.31 22.62
C LEU A 50 0.37 30.94 22.19
N ASN A 51 0.83 30.72 20.94
CA ASN A 51 2.21 31.04 20.55
C ASN A 51 2.35 31.89 19.27
N GLU A 52 1.29 32.58 18.86
CA GLU A 52 1.18 33.28 17.57
C GLU A 52 1.38 32.35 16.37
N GLU A 53 1.01 32.80 15.17
CA GLU A 53 1.23 32.01 13.96
C GLU A 53 2.72 32.00 13.59
N LYS A 54 3.25 30.83 13.22
CA LYS A 54 4.64 30.69 12.79
C LYS A 54 4.72 30.43 11.30
N GLU A 55 5.22 31.41 10.57
CA GLU A 55 5.51 31.27 9.13
C GLU A 55 6.74 30.38 8.91
N ILE A 56 6.69 29.59 7.84
CA ILE A 56 7.77 28.74 7.36
C ILE A 56 8.35 29.37 6.10
N PHE A 57 9.66 29.59 6.10
CA PHE A 57 10.35 30.08 4.91
C PHE A 57 10.28 29.06 3.77
N PHE A 58 10.03 29.56 2.56
CA PHE A 58 10.05 28.78 1.33
C PHE A 58 10.50 29.63 0.15
N GLU A 59 10.93 28.97 -0.92
CA GLU A 59 11.29 29.62 -2.17
C GLU A 59 10.76 28.84 -3.38
N PHE A 60 10.57 29.57 -4.48
CA PHE A 60 10.25 28.97 -5.78
C PHE A 60 11.50 28.90 -6.65
N SER A 61 11.79 27.70 -7.16
CA SER A 61 12.79 27.49 -8.20
C SER A 61 12.14 27.13 -9.54
N LYS A 62 12.81 27.47 -10.64
CA LYS A 62 12.25 27.33 -11.99
C LYS A 62 12.42 25.91 -12.55
N PRO A 63 11.44 25.41 -13.32
CA PRO A 63 10.04 25.83 -13.35
C PRO A 63 9.29 25.13 -12.20
N ASN A 64 8.41 25.83 -11.47
CA ASN A 64 7.38 25.26 -10.59
C ASN A 64 7.77 24.34 -9.42
N VAL A 65 8.95 24.51 -8.82
CA VAL A 65 9.35 23.73 -7.64
C VAL A 65 9.33 24.61 -6.37
N LEU A 66 8.41 24.29 -5.46
CA LEU A 66 8.38 24.80 -4.10
C LEU A 66 9.48 24.10 -3.30
N THR A 67 10.36 24.88 -2.69
CA THR A 67 11.45 24.39 -1.85
C THR A 67 11.29 24.92 -0.43
N ILE A 68 11.27 24.00 0.55
CA ILE A 68 11.20 24.32 1.97
C ILE A 68 12.50 23.82 2.62
N PRO A 69 13.39 24.71 3.09
CA PRO A 69 14.55 24.31 3.89
C PRO A 69 14.13 23.69 5.23
N LEU A 70 14.76 22.58 5.60
CA LEU A 70 14.39 21.80 6.78
C LEU A 70 15.40 21.93 7.93
N GLY A 71 16.50 22.67 7.73
CA GLY A 71 17.61 22.74 8.68
C GLY A 71 17.27 23.37 10.04
N GLN A 72 16.19 24.15 10.13
CA GLN A 72 15.71 24.76 11.38
C GLN A 72 14.65 23.93 12.10
N LEU A 73 14.22 22.80 11.53
CA LEU A 73 13.16 22.00 12.12
C LEU A 73 13.68 21.17 13.29
N GLU A 74 12.94 21.23 14.39
CA GLU A 74 13.15 20.31 15.52
C GLU A 74 12.94 18.86 15.07
N ASN A 75 13.71 17.92 15.64
CA ASN A 75 13.63 16.48 15.38
C ASN A 75 12.38 15.83 16.02
N ARG A 76 11.22 16.33 15.65
CA ARG A 76 9.88 15.86 16.00
C ARG A 76 9.01 15.86 14.74
N ILE A 77 7.76 15.42 14.85
CA ILE A 77 6.84 15.52 13.73
C ILE A 77 6.52 17.00 13.51
N ASN A 78 6.70 17.45 12.27
CA ASN A 78 6.35 18.81 11.84
C ASN A 78 5.20 18.71 10.83
N VAL A 79 4.16 19.50 11.00
CA VAL A 79 3.06 19.60 10.04
C VAL A 79 2.99 21.04 9.57
N PHE A 80 2.91 21.25 8.26
CA PHE A 80 2.74 22.57 7.64
C PHE A 80 1.36 22.67 7.02
N LYS A 81 0.75 23.84 7.18
CA LYS A 81 -0.41 24.26 6.42
C LYS A 81 0.08 25.09 5.25
N VAL A 82 -0.27 24.69 4.03
CA VAL A 82 0.04 25.42 2.80
C VAL A 82 -1.26 26.02 2.30
N PHE A 83 -1.30 27.35 2.18
CA PHE A 83 -2.43 28.10 1.66
C PHE A 83 -2.01 28.91 0.45
N ILE A 84 -2.86 28.90 -0.57
CA ILE A 84 -2.60 29.57 -1.84
C ILE A 84 -3.85 30.26 -2.29
N ARG A 85 -3.74 31.53 -2.67
CA ARG A 85 -4.83 32.30 -3.24
C ARG A 85 -4.48 32.80 -4.64
N LYS A 86 -5.35 32.54 -5.61
CA LYS A 86 -5.26 33.11 -6.97
C LYS A 86 -6.61 33.71 -7.34
N GLY A 87 -6.70 35.04 -7.27
CA GLY A 87 -7.97 35.76 -7.41
C GLY A 87 -8.97 35.37 -6.32
N GLU A 88 -10.13 34.86 -6.72
CA GLU A 88 -11.19 34.38 -5.81
C GLU A 88 -11.03 32.91 -5.41
N VAL A 89 -10.12 32.18 -6.06
CA VAL A 89 -9.92 30.75 -5.80
C VAL A 89 -8.84 30.58 -4.74
N SER A 90 -9.12 29.77 -3.72
CA SER A 90 -8.14 29.35 -2.72
C SER A 90 -7.91 27.84 -2.77
N HIS A 91 -6.68 27.45 -2.46
CA HIS A 91 -6.25 26.06 -2.34
C HIS A 91 -5.58 25.87 -0.98
N GLU A 92 -5.85 24.73 -0.36
CA GLU A 92 -5.24 24.34 0.90
C GLU A 92 -4.73 22.91 0.79
N CYS A 93 -3.52 22.68 1.30
CA CYS A 93 -3.04 21.35 1.63
C CYS A 93 -2.19 21.37 2.90
N TRP A 94 -1.98 20.18 3.43
CA TRP A 94 -1.16 19.93 4.61
C TRP A 94 0.02 19.07 4.21
N ILE A 95 1.19 19.37 4.76
CA ILE A 95 2.41 18.60 4.57
C ILE A 95 2.84 18.09 5.94
N ALA A 96 2.89 16.78 6.12
CA ALA A 96 3.48 16.18 7.31
C ALA A 96 4.91 15.73 7.04
N LEU A 97 5.81 16.01 7.97
CA LEU A 97 7.20 15.56 8.01
C LEU A 97 7.39 14.72 9.28
N THR A 98 7.74 13.45 9.10
CA THR A 98 8.06 12.55 10.22
C THR A 98 9.54 12.22 10.22
N PRO A 99 10.26 12.41 11.34
CA PRO A 99 11.69 12.16 11.39
C PRO A 99 11.95 10.67 11.27
N VAL A 100 13.00 10.29 10.54
CA VAL A 100 13.39 8.88 10.33
C VAL A 100 14.86 8.71 10.61
N LYS A 101 15.17 7.76 11.51
CA LYS A 101 16.55 7.40 11.84
C LYS A 101 17.11 6.37 10.86
N GLU A 102 16.31 5.35 10.53
CA GLU A 102 16.74 4.20 9.74
C GLU A 102 15.65 3.79 8.73
N TYR A 103 16.08 3.35 7.54
CA TYR A 103 15.20 2.81 6.50
C TYR A 103 15.53 1.34 6.24
N PRO A 104 14.82 0.41 6.89
CA PRO A 104 14.90 -1.00 6.51
C PRO A 104 14.42 -1.20 5.07
N LYS A 105 14.92 -2.25 4.42
CA LYS A 105 14.29 -2.76 3.19
C LYS A 105 12.92 -3.32 3.57
N VAL A 106 11.84 -2.75 3.05
CA VAL A 106 10.49 -3.22 3.38
C VAL A 106 9.87 -3.90 2.18
N CYS A 107 9.39 -5.13 2.37
CA CYS A 107 8.58 -5.83 1.39
C CYS A 107 7.25 -6.27 1.98
N ILE A 108 6.17 -5.90 1.32
CA ILE A 108 4.80 -6.26 1.68
C ILE A 108 4.30 -7.29 0.68
N VAL A 109 3.87 -8.46 1.17
CA VAL A 109 3.33 -9.54 0.35
C VAL A 109 1.85 -9.68 0.66
N VAL A 110 1.03 -9.43 -0.36
CA VAL A 110 -0.42 -9.29 -0.21
C VAL A 110 -1.13 -9.96 -1.38
N GLY A 111 -2.41 -10.22 -1.25
CA GLY A 111 -3.21 -10.86 -2.29
C GLY A 111 -4.49 -11.44 -1.74
N SER A 112 -5.34 -11.98 -2.61
CA SER A 112 -6.47 -12.78 -2.15
C SER A 112 -5.95 -13.98 -1.33
N PRO A 113 -6.60 -14.36 -0.21
CA PRO A 113 -6.26 -15.58 0.49
C PRO A 113 -6.22 -16.77 -0.49
N ARG A 114 -5.25 -17.67 -0.30
CA ARG A 114 -5.01 -18.83 -1.17
C ARG A 114 -4.41 -18.53 -2.56
N SER A 115 -3.85 -17.33 -2.76
CA SER A 115 -3.10 -16.97 -3.99
C SER A 115 -1.57 -17.16 -3.90
N GLY A 116 -1.06 -17.91 -2.92
CA GLY A 116 0.38 -18.19 -2.81
C GLY A 116 1.20 -17.19 -1.99
N THR A 117 0.56 -16.24 -1.30
CA THR A 117 1.22 -15.22 -0.46
C THR A 117 2.22 -15.80 0.54
N THR A 118 1.91 -16.95 1.16
CA THR A 118 2.81 -17.59 2.14
C THR A 118 4.12 -18.08 1.51
N VAL A 119 4.04 -18.65 0.30
CA VAL A 119 5.24 -19.14 -0.41
C VAL A 119 6.13 -17.97 -0.76
N VAL A 120 5.55 -16.94 -1.37
CA VAL A 120 6.25 -15.71 -1.76
C VAL A 120 6.84 -14.99 -0.53
N GLY A 121 6.06 -14.83 0.55
CA GLY A 121 6.55 -14.21 1.78
C GLY A 121 7.73 -14.95 2.40
N ASN A 122 7.75 -16.28 2.34
CA ASN A 122 8.86 -17.07 2.84
C ASN A 122 10.07 -17.03 1.90
N MET A 123 9.87 -17.00 0.57
CA MET A 123 10.97 -16.75 -0.37
C MET A 123 11.66 -15.43 -0.06
N ILE A 124 10.90 -14.35 0.10
CA ILE A 124 11.46 -13.02 0.37
C ILE A 124 12.20 -12.97 1.72
N GLN A 125 11.69 -13.67 2.74
CA GLN A 125 12.44 -13.88 3.99
C GLN A 125 13.79 -14.57 3.77
N GLN A 126 13.89 -15.55 2.85
CA GLN A 126 15.19 -16.16 2.48
C GLN A 126 16.09 -15.20 1.70
N ALA A 127 15.53 -14.33 0.86
CA ALA A 127 16.30 -13.34 0.12
C ALA A 127 17.02 -12.38 1.09
N TYR A 128 16.28 -11.90 2.08
CA TYR A 128 16.73 -10.93 3.08
C TYR A 128 17.37 -11.55 4.33
N GLU A 129 17.30 -12.88 4.48
CA GLU A 129 17.82 -13.61 5.65
C GLU A 129 17.21 -13.12 6.96
N VAL A 130 15.90 -12.83 6.92
CA VAL A 130 15.11 -12.39 8.08
C VAL A 130 14.00 -13.37 8.40
N LYS A 131 13.49 -13.29 9.63
CA LYS A 131 12.26 -13.98 10.04
C LYS A 131 11.14 -12.95 10.18
N ALA A 132 9.93 -13.34 9.79
CA ALA A 132 8.72 -12.57 9.97
C ALA A 132 7.62 -13.43 10.61
N HIS A 133 6.64 -12.77 11.20
CA HIS A 133 5.43 -13.46 11.65
C HIS A 133 4.64 -14.01 10.47
N GLY A 134 3.78 -14.99 10.77
CA GLY A 134 2.89 -15.57 9.79
C GLY A 134 2.01 -14.52 9.12
N GLU A 135 1.34 -13.65 9.90
CA GLU A 135 0.53 -12.51 9.47
C GLU A 135 0.65 -11.42 10.56
N ALA A 136 0.77 -10.15 10.17
CA ALA A 136 1.04 -9.07 11.13
C ALA A 136 -0.23 -8.36 11.61
N HIS A 137 -1.19 -8.10 10.70
CA HIS A 137 -2.44 -7.38 10.97
C HIS A 137 -2.32 -5.98 11.61
N LEU A 138 -1.11 -5.44 11.73
CA LEU A 138 -0.87 -4.13 12.36
C LEU A 138 -1.37 -2.96 11.49
N ALA A 139 -1.17 -3.03 10.18
CA ALA A 139 -1.59 -1.96 9.27
C ALA A 139 -3.11 -1.73 9.32
N GLU A 140 -3.89 -2.80 9.49
CA GLU A 140 -5.35 -2.78 9.57
C GLU A 140 -5.80 -2.12 10.87
N LEU A 141 -5.19 -2.49 11.99
CA LEU A 141 -5.40 -1.84 13.28
C LEU A 141 -5.14 -0.33 13.18
N PHE A 142 -4.00 0.07 12.62
CA PHE A 142 -3.64 1.49 12.51
C PHE A 142 -4.52 2.25 11.52
N SER A 143 -5.00 1.59 10.45
CA SER A 143 -5.99 2.18 9.55
C SER A 143 -7.27 2.55 10.31
N ASN A 144 -7.77 1.65 11.16
CA ASN A 144 -8.95 1.91 11.98
C ASN A 144 -8.70 3.01 13.03
N LEU A 145 -7.54 3.00 13.69
CA LEU A 145 -7.18 4.05 14.65
C LEU A 145 -7.16 5.43 14.00
N ILE A 146 -6.61 5.55 12.79
CA ILE A 146 -6.54 6.81 12.05
C ILE A 146 -7.93 7.26 11.61
N GLU A 147 -8.77 6.35 11.10
CA GLU A 147 -10.13 6.68 10.68
C GLU A 147 -10.97 7.22 11.84
N GLN A 148 -10.96 6.51 12.98
CA GLN A 148 -11.69 6.95 14.18
C GLN A 148 -11.14 8.25 14.76
N SER A 149 -9.82 8.42 14.73
CA SER A 149 -9.17 9.67 15.17
C SER A 149 -9.58 10.85 14.30
N ASN A 150 -9.57 10.67 12.98
CA ASN A 150 -9.96 11.72 12.03
C ASN A 150 -11.43 12.10 12.19
N GLU A 151 -12.32 11.13 12.38
CA GLU A 151 -13.74 11.37 12.65
C GLU A 151 -13.93 12.22 13.90
N PHE A 152 -13.25 11.87 15.00
CA PHE A 152 -13.32 12.64 16.24
C PHE A 152 -12.74 14.05 16.10
N LEU A 153 -11.58 14.20 15.46
CA LEU A 153 -10.93 15.50 15.24
C LEU A 153 -11.69 16.40 14.27
N SER A 154 -12.59 15.86 13.44
CA SER A 154 -13.36 16.65 12.47
C SER A 154 -14.75 17.00 12.98
N ASN A 155 -15.41 16.07 13.70
CA ASN A 155 -16.86 16.14 13.94
C ASN A 155 -17.25 16.19 15.42
N SER A 156 -16.32 16.01 16.36
CA SER A 156 -16.67 16.05 17.79
C SER A 156 -17.07 17.46 18.27
N PRO A 157 -17.94 17.59 19.29
CA PRO A 157 -18.25 18.89 19.89
C PRO A 157 -17.00 19.65 20.37
N ALA A 158 -15.97 18.94 20.83
CA ALA A 158 -14.69 19.55 21.22
C ALA A 158 -13.95 20.12 19.99
N ALA A 159 -13.89 19.38 18.89
CA ALA A 159 -13.28 19.83 17.64
C ALA A 159 -13.94 21.07 17.04
N LEU A 160 -15.23 21.30 17.33
CA LEU A 160 -15.97 22.47 16.85
C LEU A 160 -15.91 23.66 17.81
N ASN A 161 -15.29 23.50 18.99
CA ASN A 161 -15.25 24.54 20.02
C ASN A 161 -13.88 25.21 20.10
N LYS A 162 -13.81 26.45 19.63
CA LYS A 162 -12.60 27.29 19.69
C LYS A 162 -12.18 27.48 21.16
N GLY A 163 -10.97 27.04 21.48
CA GLY A 163 -10.42 27.06 22.85
C GLY A 163 -10.15 25.67 23.44
N THR A 164 -10.61 24.59 22.79
CA THR A 164 -10.14 23.24 23.11
C THR A 164 -8.85 22.93 22.33
N LEU A 165 -7.99 22.08 22.89
CA LEU A 165 -6.81 21.58 22.16
C LEU A 165 -7.21 20.85 20.87
N VAL A 166 -8.31 20.10 20.91
CA VAL A 166 -8.81 19.31 19.78
C VAL A 166 -9.17 20.20 18.59
N TRP A 167 -9.65 21.42 18.83
CA TRP A 167 -9.91 22.41 17.78
C TRP A 167 -8.63 22.88 17.06
N GLU A 168 -7.49 22.93 17.77
CA GLU A 168 -6.21 23.36 17.19
C GLU A 168 -5.42 22.23 16.52
N VAL A 169 -5.58 20.99 16.98
CA VAL A 169 -4.78 19.85 16.49
C VAL A 169 -5.29 19.41 15.12
N PRO A 170 -4.51 19.61 14.03
CA PRO A 170 -4.93 19.14 12.72
C PRO A 170 -4.91 17.61 12.67
N ALA A 171 -5.93 17.01 12.02
CA ALA A 171 -6.02 15.55 11.84
C ALA A 171 -4.75 14.92 11.25
N VAL A 172 -4.09 15.66 10.35
CA VAL A 172 -2.81 15.29 9.73
C VAL A 172 -1.69 15.08 10.74
N LEU A 173 -1.66 15.84 11.85
CA LEU A 173 -0.66 15.67 12.90
C LEU A 173 -0.84 14.34 13.63
N LEU A 174 -2.07 14.00 14.02
CA LEU A 174 -2.34 12.74 14.70
C LEU A 174 -2.11 11.55 13.77
N LYS A 175 -2.51 11.66 12.50
CA LYS A 175 -2.19 10.66 11.48
C LYS A 175 -0.68 10.45 11.33
N ALA A 176 0.10 11.54 11.27
CA ALA A 176 1.56 11.46 11.18
C ALA A 176 2.19 10.81 12.43
N GLN A 177 1.62 11.07 13.63
CA GLN A 177 2.03 10.41 14.87
C GLN A 177 1.76 8.91 14.84
N LEU A 178 0.57 8.50 14.42
CA LEU A 178 0.19 7.10 14.30
C LEU A 178 1.02 6.36 13.23
N LEU A 179 1.30 7.00 12.09
CA LEU A 179 2.20 6.47 11.05
C LEU A 179 3.63 6.25 11.57
N LYS A 180 4.16 7.21 12.33
CA LYS A 180 5.47 7.07 12.98
C LYS A 180 5.46 5.89 13.97
N GLN A 181 4.42 5.78 14.81
CA GLN A 181 4.30 4.67 15.76
C GLN A 181 4.18 3.31 15.06
N LEU A 182 3.42 3.22 13.96
CA LEU A 182 3.34 2.01 13.15
C LEU A 182 4.72 1.59 12.67
N ARG A 183 5.47 2.52 12.07
CA ARG A 183 6.84 2.26 11.61
C ARG A 183 7.75 1.80 12.75
N ASP A 184 7.71 2.50 13.87
CA ASP A 184 8.55 2.20 15.04
C ASP A 184 8.22 0.81 15.62
N LEU A 185 6.94 0.38 15.59
CA LEU A 185 6.55 -0.97 15.97
C LEU A 185 7.15 -2.02 15.03
N TYR A 186 7.03 -1.87 13.71
CA TYR A 186 7.66 -2.81 12.77
C TYR A 186 9.18 -2.90 12.98
N ILE A 187 9.85 -1.76 13.16
CA ILE A 187 11.30 -1.71 13.44
C ILE A 187 11.63 -2.39 14.77
N THR A 188 10.82 -2.19 15.81
CA THR A 188 11.03 -2.82 17.12
C THR A 188 10.98 -4.34 17.04
N TYR A 189 10.06 -4.90 16.25
CA TYR A 189 9.86 -6.36 16.17
C TYR A 189 10.73 -7.05 15.12
N TYR A 190 11.13 -6.36 14.04
CA TYR A 190 11.86 -6.97 12.93
C TYR A 190 13.27 -6.42 12.72
N GLY A 191 13.65 -5.38 13.47
CA GLY A 191 14.93 -4.70 13.31
C GLY A 191 14.97 -3.77 12.09
N THR A 192 16.18 -3.40 11.69
CA THR A 192 16.42 -2.31 10.73
C THR A 192 17.08 -2.75 9.44
N SER A 193 17.39 -4.04 9.29
CA SER A 193 17.95 -4.59 8.03
C SER A 193 16.87 -4.75 6.96
N ALA A 194 15.82 -5.51 7.28
CA ALA A 194 14.68 -5.73 6.40
C ALA A 194 13.42 -6.11 7.18
N ILE A 195 12.28 -5.68 6.66
CA ILE A 195 10.94 -6.01 7.15
C ILE A 195 10.21 -6.75 6.04
N VAL A 196 9.65 -7.92 6.36
CA VAL A 196 8.72 -8.64 5.48
C VAL A 196 7.38 -8.74 6.18
N ASP A 197 6.33 -8.18 5.60
CA ASP A 197 4.96 -8.36 6.07
C ASP A 197 4.19 -9.16 5.03
N LYS A 198 3.77 -10.37 5.40
CA LYS A 198 2.85 -11.16 4.60
C LYS A 198 1.51 -11.21 5.31
N THR A 199 0.55 -10.40 4.86
CA THR A 199 -0.82 -10.41 5.37
C THR A 199 -1.76 -10.42 4.17
N PRO A 200 -2.52 -11.50 3.91
CA PRO A 200 -3.46 -11.57 2.78
C PRO A 200 -4.79 -10.90 3.12
N GLY A 201 -5.60 -10.65 2.09
CA GLY A 201 -6.99 -10.25 2.27
C GLY A 201 -7.30 -8.79 1.98
N ILE A 202 -8.59 -8.50 1.94
CA ILE A 202 -9.14 -7.18 1.63
C ILE A 202 -8.70 -6.11 2.65
N PRO A 203 -8.71 -6.36 3.98
CA PRO A 203 -8.27 -5.36 4.95
C PRO A 203 -6.84 -4.89 4.71
N MET A 204 -5.89 -5.82 4.53
CA MET A 204 -4.51 -5.47 4.20
C MET A 204 -4.40 -4.72 2.86
N LEU A 205 -5.14 -5.15 1.82
CA LEU A 205 -5.18 -4.43 0.53
C LEU A 205 -5.69 -3.00 0.67
N GLN A 206 -6.61 -2.74 1.59
CA GLN A 206 -7.09 -1.39 1.90
C GLN A 206 -6.07 -0.58 2.71
N ALA A 207 -5.29 -1.24 3.56
CA ALA A 207 -4.26 -0.62 4.40
C ALA A 207 -2.92 -0.37 3.68
N LEU A 208 -2.72 -0.88 2.45
CA LEU A 208 -1.47 -0.66 1.69
C LEU A 208 -1.06 0.82 1.53
N PRO A 209 -1.97 1.77 1.22
CA PRO A 209 -1.61 3.18 1.15
C PRO A 209 -1.01 3.68 2.47
N LEU A 210 -1.53 3.22 3.61
CA LEU A 210 -1.02 3.57 4.93
C LEU A 210 0.42 3.09 5.12
N LEU A 211 0.71 1.85 4.73
CA LEU A 211 2.06 1.30 4.82
C LEU A 211 3.04 2.06 3.93
N LEU A 212 2.61 2.56 2.77
CA LEU A 212 3.46 3.36 1.90
C LEU A 212 3.64 4.81 2.40
N LEU A 213 2.73 5.32 3.23
CA LEU A 213 2.98 6.55 3.99
C LEU A 213 4.05 6.33 5.08
N ALA A 214 4.00 5.18 5.76
CA ALA A 214 4.99 4.82 6.78
C ALA A 214 6.36 4.45 6.18
N PHE A 215 6.36 3.80 5.01
CA PHE A 215 7.53 3.31 4.29
C PHE A 215 7.44 3.67 2.80
N PRO A 216 7.78 4.92 2.41
CA PRO A 216 7.65 5.40 1.02
C PRO A 216 8.42 4.60 -0.03
N ASN A 217 9.46 3.89 0.39
CA ASN A 217 10.31 3.05 -0.47
C ASN A 217 10.00 1.55 -0.36
N ALA A 218 8.92 1.16 0.33
CA ALA A 218 8.54 -0.25 0.41
C ALA A 218 8.19 -0.82 -0.96
N LYS A 219 8.53 -2.08 -1.17
CA LYS A 219 8.17 -2.87 -2.33
C LYS A 219 6.93 -3.72 -2.01
N VAL A 220 6.02 -3.86 -2.97
CA VAL A 220 4.79 -4.66 -2.81
C VAL A 220 4.78 -5.81 -3.81
N VAL A 221 4.61 -7.04 -3.32
CA VAL A 221 4.41 -8.21 -4.17
C VAL A 221 2.97 -8.67 -4.03
N TYR A 222 2.16 -8.38 -5.03
CA TYR A 222 0.78 -8.82 -5.09
C TYR A 222 0.69 -10.22 -5.68
N CYS A 223 0.26 -11.19 -4.87
CA CYS A 223 0.10 -12.56 -5.27
C CYS A 223 -1.31 -12.78 -5.83
N GLN A 224 -1.37 -13.22 -7.08
CA GLN A 224 -2.59 -13.34 -7.84
C GLN A 224 -2.79 -14.81 -8.28
N ARG A 225 -4.06 -15.17 -8.42
CA ARG A 225 -4.51 -16.52 -8.78
C ARG A 225 -5.86 -16.44 -9.44
N ARG A 226 -6.04 -17.21 -10.51
CA ARG A 226 -7.30 -17.37 -11.21
C ARG A 226 -8.45 -17.75 -10.26
N GLY A 227 -9.63 -17.19 -10.52
CA GLY A 227 -10.79 -17.29 -9.63
C GLY A 227 -11.22 -18.71 -9.36
N ILE A 228 -11.17 -19.58 -10.38
CA ILE A 228 -11.58 -20.98 -10.29
C ILE A 228 -10.76 -21.71 -9.23
N GLU A 229 -9.44 -21.73 -9.37
CA GLU A 229 -8.55 -22.43 -8.46
C GLU A 229 -8.52 -21.79 -7.06
N ASN A 230 -8.65 -20.46 -7.00
CA ASN A 230 -8.72 -19.75 -5.72
C ASN A 230 -9.98 -20.17 -4.94
N VAL A 231 -11.17 -20.04 -5.53
CA VAL A 231 -12.46 -20.40 -4.91
C VAL A 231 -12.47 -21.88 -4.53
N ALA A 232 -12.06 -22.79 -5.44
CA ALA A 232 -11.97 -24.22 -5.15
C ALA A 232 -11.05 -24.50 -3.95
N SER A 233 -9.89 -23.85 -3.87
CA SER A 233 -8.99 -23.99 -2.72
C SER A 233 -9.59 -23.45 -1.43
N ARG A 234 -10.42 -22.40 -1.49
CA ARG A 234 -11.02 -21.79 -0.31
C ARG A 234 -12.18 -22.61 0.24
N ILE A 235 -13.00 -23.18 -0.62
CA ILE A 235 -14.08 -24.12 -0.23
C ILE A 235 -13.48 -25.27 0.58
N ARG A 236 -12.40 -25.91 0.10
CA ARG A 236 -11.72 -27.00 0.81
C ARG A 236 -11.16 -26.57 2.17
N LYS A 237 -10.60 -25.37 2.27
CA LYS A 237 -9.95 -24.88 3.50
C LYS A 237 -10.93 -24.33 4.53
N PHE A 238 -12.03 -23.75 4.08
CA PHE A 238 -13.02 -23.05 4.89
C PHE A 238 -14.44 -23.51 4.53
N PRO A 239 -14.78 -24.79 4.76
CA PRO A 239 -16.05 -25.39 4.32
C PRO A 239 -17.29 -24.79 5.00
N LYS A 240 -17.12 -24.08 6.13
CA LYS A 240 -18.20 -23.39 6.85
C LYS A 240 -18.66 -22.10 6.17
N VAL A 241 -17.85 -21.54 5.27
CA VAL A 241 -18.21 -20.33 4.51
C VAL A 241 -18.93 -20.76 3.24
N LYS A 242 -20.11 -20.17 2.99
CA LYS A 242 -20.92 -20.46 1.81
C LYS A 242 -20.15 -20.15 0.51
N PHE A 243 -20.47 -20.88 -0.56
CA PHE A 243 -19.86 -20.76 -1.88
C PHE A 243 -19.81 -19.30 -2.39
N GLU A 244 -20.95 -18.60 -2.27
CA GLU A 244 -21.13 -17.22 -2.70
C GLU A 244 -20.19 -16.27 -1.97
N GLY A 245 -19.91 -16.57 -0.69
CA GLY A 245 -18.95 -15.82 0.12
C GLY A 245 -17.54 -15.89 -0.46
N HIS A 246 -17.10 -17.06 -0.91
CA HIS A 246 -15.77 -17.25 -1.53
C HIS A 246 -15.65 -16.48 -2.85
N CYS A 247 -16.66 -16.58 -3.71
CA CYS A 247 -16.74 -15.87 -4.98
C CYS A 247 -16.68 -14.36 -4.79
N ARG A 248 -17.55 -13.81 -3.92
CA ARG A 248 -17.59 -12.37 -3.62
C ARG A 248 -16.27 -11.87 -3.06
N GLN A 249 -15.65 -12.63 -2.15
CA GLN A 249 -14.39 -12.22 -1.54
C GLN A 249 -13.22 -12.25 -2.53
N TRP A 250 -13.15 -13.22 -3.45
CA TRP A 250 -12.12 -13.21 -4.51
C TRP A 250 -12.33 -12.00 -5.44
N ALA A 251 -13.55 -11.81 -5.95
CA ALA A 251 -13.88 -10.71 -6.85
C ALA A 251 -13.61 -9.34 -6.19
N GLN A 252 -13.98 -9.20 -4.92
CA GLN A 252 -13.75 -7.97 -4.16
C GLN A 252 -12.26 -7.73 -3.90
N ALA A 253 -11.47 -8.76 -3.57
CA ALA A 253 -10.03 -8.60 -3.38
C ALA A 253 -9.35 -8.07 -4.66
N VAL A 254 -9.70 -8.62 -5.82
CA VAL A 254 -9.21 -8.15 -7.13
C VAL A 254 -9.61 -6.69 -7.37
N LYS A 255 -10.90 -6.35 -7.19
CA LYS A 255 -11.37 -4.96 -7.37
C LYS A 255 -10.65 -3.97 -6.46
N VAL A 256 -10.47 -4.33 -5.20
CA VAL A 256 -9.74 -3.51 -4.22
C VAL A 256 -8.28 -3.35 -4.66
N TRP A 257 -7.62 -4.43 -5.08
CA TRP A 257 -6.26 -4.34 -5.60
C TRP A 257 -6.15 -3.36 -6.78
N LEU A 258 -6.98 -3.51 -7.82
CA LEU A 258 -6.94 -2.63 -9.00
C LEU A 258 -7.14 -1.16 -8.63
N ARG A 259 -8.10 -0.87 -7.75
CA ARG A 259 -8.36 0.48 -7.24
C ARG A 259 -7.17 1.01 -6.42
N THR A 260 -6.67 0.21 -5.48
CA THR A 260 -5.57 0.59 -4.59
C THR A 260 -4.29 0.81 -5.38
N LYS A 261 -3.97 -0.06 -6.33
CA LYS A 261 -2.82 0.07 -7.24
C LYS A 261 -2.87 1.40 -8.00
N LYS A 262 -4.02 1.75 -8.59
CA LYS A 262 -4.21 3.05 -9.27
C LYS A 262 -4.01 4.23 -8.31
N ALA A 263 -4.59 4.17 -7.11
CA ALA A 263 -4.48 5.23 -6.11
C ALA A 263 -3.04 5.42 -5.62
N ILE A 264 -2.32 4.33 -5.35
CA ILE A 264 -0.92 4.36 -4.91
C ILE A 264 -0.01 4.87 -6.03
N SER A 265 -0.16 4.40 -7.26
CA SER A 265 0.66 4.90 -8.38
C SER A 265 0.45 6.39 -8.61
N ALA A 266 -0.77 6.91 -8.45
CA ALA A 266 -1.03 8.34 -8.49
C ALA A 266 -0.39 9.09 -7.29
N MET A 267 -0.46 8.51 -6.09
CA MET A 267 0.12 9.08 -4.87
C MET A 267 1.66 9.16 -4.92
N LEU A 268 2.32 8.11 -5.42
CA LEU A 268 3.78 8.02 -5.49
C LEU A 268 4.37 8.62 -6.77
N THR A 269 3.55 8.77 -7.83
CA THR A 269 3.98 9.18 -9.18
C THR A 269 5.09 8.29 -9.78
N ARG A 270 5.06 7.00 -9.46
CA ARG A 270 5.98 5.94 -9.93
C ARG A 270 5.24 4.60 -9.98
N GLU A 271 5.75 3.68 -10.78
CA GLU A 271 5.14 2.34 -10.96
C GLU A 271 6.02 1.19 -10.46
N ASP A 272 7.30 1.43 -10.19
CA ASP A 272 8.25 0.40 -9.73
C ASP A 272 8.11 0.07 -8.22
N TRP A 273 6.99 0.42 -7.59
CA TRP A 273 6.70 0.09 -6.19
C TRP A 273 6.08 -1.28 -6.00
N PHE A 274 5.57 -1.91 -7.07
CA PHE A 274 4.93 -3.22 -7.01
C PHE A 274 5.29 -4.14 -8.17
N ILE A 275 5.09 -5.44 -7.95
CA ILE A 275 4.95 -6.46 -9.01
C ILE A 275 3.75 -7.36 -8.70
N GLU A 276 3.24 -8.01 -9.75
CA GLU A 276 2.19 -9.02 -9.64
C GLU A 276 2.79 -10.40 -9.93
N VAL A 277 2.58 -11.34 -9.02
CA VAL A 277 3.12 -12.70 -9.11
C VAL A 277 1.97 -13.68 -9.25
N GLU A 278 1.88 -14.31 -10.42
CA GLU A 278 0.93 -15.40 -10.65
C GLU A 278 1.37 -16.68 -9.97
N GLN A 279 0.48 -17.24 -9.14
CA GLN A 279 0.72 -18.52 -8.51
C GLN A 279 0.97 -19.64 -9.54
N PHE A 280 0.26 -19.61 -10.66
CA PHE A 280 0.47 -20.56 -11.74
C PHE A 280 1.88 -20.47 -12.33
N ASN A 281 2.33 -19.26 -12.68
CA ASN A 281 3.68 -19.04 -13.20
C ASN A 281 4.76 -19.39 -12.17
N LEU A 282 4.51 -19.13 -10.88
CA LEU A 282 5.41 -19.53 -9.80
C LEU A 282 5.52 -21.06 -9.68
N ALA A 283 4.47 -21.80 -10.05
CA ALA A 283 4.45 -23.26 -10.03
C ALA A 283 5.08 -23.87 -11.28
N THR A 284 4.84 -23.30 -12.47
CA THR A 284 5.29 -23.86 -13.75
C THR A 284 6.63 -23.31 -14.22
N SER A 285 6.98 -22.08 -13.83
CA SER A 285 8.21 -21.38 -14.21
C SER A 285 8.90 -20.73 -12.99
N PRO A 286 9.17 -21.49 -11.90
CA PRO A 286 9.67 -20.92 -10.63
C PRO A 286 10.98 -20.16 -10.77
N LYS A 287 11.89 -20.59 -11.64
CA LYS A 287 13.18 -19.92 -11.86
C LYS A 287 12.99 -18.51 -12.41
N SER A 288 12.14 -18.36 -13.43
CA SER A 288 11.82 -17.07 -14.05
C SER A 288 11.17 -16.12 -13.04
N VAL A 289 10.13 -16.59 -12.34
CA VAL A 289 9.43 -15.77 -11.33
C VAL A 289 10.37 -15.37 -10.19
N THR A 290 11.23 -16.27 -9.73
CA THR A 290 12.19 -15.96 -8.65
C THR A 290 13.21 -14.92 -9.09
N GLN A 291 13.69 -15.00 -10.33
CA GLN A 291 14.58 -13.98 -10.91
C GLN A 291 13.89 -12.61 -10.93
N THR A 292 12.65 -12.53 -11.42
CA THR A 292 11.87 -11.28 -11.46
C THR A 292 11.65 -10.68 -10.08
N ILE A 293 11.30 -11.51 -9.08
CA ILE A 293 11.17 -11.05 -7.69
C ILE A 293 12.51 -10.52 -7.18
N GLY A 294 13.60 -11.22 -7.46
CA GLY A 294 14.94 -10.85 -7.00
C GLY A 294 15.44 -9.52 -7.55
N GLU A 295 15.24 -9.30 -8.85
CA GLU A 295 15.56 -8.05 -9.55
C GLU A 295 14.71 -6.89 -9.03
N PHE A 296 13.40 -7.11 -8.87
CA PHE A 296 12.49 -6.12 -8.32
C PHE A 296 12.86 -5.66 -6.89
N LEU A 297 13.31 -6.60 -6.06
CA LEU A 297 13.79 -6.31 -4.70
C LEU A 297 15.23 -5.75 -4.66
N GLY A 298 15.93 -5.68 -5.80
CA GLY A 298 17.33 -5.25 -5.87
C GLY A 298 18.27 -6.16 -5.07
N THR A 299 18.02 -7.47 -5.12
CA THR A 299 18.81 -8.48 -4.39
C THR A 299 19.91 -9.09 -5.27
N ASN A 300 20.93 -9.66 -4.63
CA ASN A 300 22.04 -10.29 -5.36
C ASN A 300 21.72 -11.74 -5.78
N THR A 301 22.58 -12.32 -6.63
CA THR A 301 22.40 -13.70 -7.13
C THR A 301 22.32 -14.75 -6.02
N ALA A 302 23.03 -14.58 -4.90
CA ALA A 302 22.96 -15.51 -3.77
C ALA A 302 21.57 -15.48 -3.10
N SER A 303 20.99 -14.29 -2.90
CA SER A 303 19.62 -14.12 -2.43
C SER A 303 18.60 -14.78 -3.37
N ILE A 304 18.76 -14.58 -4.68
CA ILE A 304 17.90 -15.20 -5.71
C ILE A 304 17.97 -16.73 -5.63
N ASN A 305 19.18 -17.30 -5.52
CA ASN A 305 19.37 -18.74 -5.39
C ASN A 305 18.70 -19.28 -4.12
N ARG A 306 18.80 -18.59 -2.97
CA ARG A 306 18.12 -19.00 -1.74
C ARG A 306 16.59 -19.01 -1.87
N MET A 307 16.03 -18.00 -2.55
CA MET A 307 14.59 -17.98 -2.84
C MET A 307 14.18 -19.18 -3.69
N PHE A 308 14.95 -19.46 -4.74
CA PHE A 308 14.67 -20.57 -5.66
C PHE A 308 14.78 -21.92 -4.96
N ASP A 309 15.84 -22.12 -4.17
CA ASP A 309 16.05 -23.35 -3.39
C ASP A 309 14.93 -23.58 -2.38
N TYR A 310 14.46 -22.52 -1.72
CA TYR A 310 13.31 -22.61 -0.83
C TYR A 310 12.06 -23.01 -1.60
N GLN A 311 11.79 -22.36 -2.73
CA GLN A 311 10.62 -22.68 -3.54
C GLN A 311 10.66 -24.11 -4.08
N ALA A 312 11.83 -24.60 -4.51
CA ALA A 312 12.01 -25.97 -4.97
C ALA A 312 11.81 -27.01 -3.85
N LYS A 313 12.25 -26.72 -2.62
CA LYS A 313 12.24 -27.68 -1.48
C LYS A 313 10.98 -27.62 -0.61
N LYS A 314 10.34 -26.45 -0.50
CA LYS A 314 9.32 -26.15 0.51
C LYS A 314 8.02 -25.60 -0.08
N SER A 315 7.85 -25.63 -1.41
CA SER A 315 6.53 -25.35 -1.99
C SER A 315 5.49 -26.28 -1.35
N PRO A 316 4.38 -25.76 -0.78
CA PRO A 316 3.34 -26.57 -0.17
C PRO A 316 2.65 -27.42 -1.24
N GLN A 317 3.23 -28.58 -1.53
CA GLN A 317 2.72 -29.54 -2.49
C GLN A 317 1.82 -30.62 -1.88
N VAL A 318 1.52 -30.61 -0.57
CA VAL A 318 1.16 -31.90 0.08
C VAL A 318 -0.26 -32.00 0.67
N THR A 319 -1.11 -30.96 0.66
CA THR A 319 -2.39 -31.06 1.38
C THR A 319 -3.66 -30.72 0.59
N GLY A 320 -3.65 -30.65 -0.75
CA GLY A 320 -4.92 -30.46 -1.49
C GLY A 320 -4.85 -30.11 -2.99
N GLY A 321 -3.90 -30.68 -3.73
CA GLY A 321 -3.65 -30.44 -5.17
C GLY A 321 -2.42 -29.56 -5.44
N LYS A 322 -1.74 -29.77 -6.57
CA LYS A 322 -0.58 -28.94 -6.95
C LYS A 322 -1.08 -27.60 -7.51
N PRO A 323 -0.42 -26.46 -7.20
CA PRO A 323 -0.79 -25.18 -7.80
C PRO A 323 -0.71 -25.12 -9.33
N SER A 324 0.01 -26.07 -9.96
CA SER A 324 0.07 -26.28 -11.41
C SER A 324 -1.15 -26.99 -11.99
N ASP A 325 -2.01 -27.58 -11.16
CA ASP A 325 -3.17 -28.34 -11.61
C ASP A 325 -4.25 -27.34 -12.04
N ILE A 326 -4.45 -27.23 -13.36
CA ILE A 326 -5.49 -26.38 -13.98
C ILE A 326 -6.74 -27.24 -14.19
N THR A 327 -7.91 -26.71 -13.86
CA THR A 327 -9.20 -27.36 -14.15
C THR A 327 -10.09 -26.44 -14.97
N SER A 328 -10.99 -27.01 -15.77
CA SER A 328 -12.13 -26.25 -16.29
C SER A 328 -13.22 -26.12 -15.22
N ILE A 329 -14.05 -25.08 -15.37
CA ILE A 329 -15.25 -24.91 -14.53
C ILE A 329 -16.23 -26.08 -14.70
N GLU A 330 -16.29 -26.67 -15.89
CA GLU A 330 -17.19 -27.78 -16.22
C GLU A 330 -16.82 -29.08 -15.49
N ARG A 331 -15.52 -29.29 -15.23
CA ARG A 331 -15.00 -30.48 -14.54
C ARG A 331 -15.03 -30.38 -13.01
N LEU A 332 -15.45 -29.25 -12.46
CA LEU A 332 -15.58 -29.09 -11.01
C LEU A 332 -16.88 -29.71 -10.52
N ASP A 333 -16.80 -30.38 -9.37
CA ASP A 333 -17.95 -30.92 -8.61
C ASP A 333 -18.75 -29.79 -7.91
N TRP A 334 -18.96 -28.68 -8.61
CA TRP A 334 -19.83 -27.58 -8.18
C TRP A 334 -21.21 -27.80 -8.76
N GLU A 335 -22.25 -27.49 -7.99
CA GLU A 335 -23.62 -27.51 -8.48
C GLU A 335 -23.79 -26.50 -9.64
N GLU A 336 -24.73 -26.75 -10.54
CA GLU A 336 -24.97 -25.84 -11.69
C GLU A 336 -25.32 -24.41 -11.25
N GLU A 337 -26.05 -24.27 -10.14
CA GLU A 337 -26.32 -22.96 -9.52
C GLU A 337 -25.04 -22.27 -9.04
N GLN A 338 -24.08 -23.03 -8.51
CA GLN A 338 -22.77 -22.51 -8.07
C GLN A 338 -21.93 -22.09 -9.28
N LYS A 339 -21.89 -22.88 -10.35
CA LYS A 339 -21.21 -22.51 -11.60
C LYS A 339 -21.79 -21.23 -12.19
N ALA A 340 -23.12 -21.13 -12.28
CA ALA A 340 -23.81 -19.93 -12.75
C ALA A 340 -23.53 -18.70 -11.85
N PHE A 341 -23.53 -18.90 -10.53
CA PHE A 341 -23.17 -17.83 -9.58
C PHE A 341 -21.71 -17.38 -9.76
N PHE A 342 -20.78 -18.31 -9.94
CA PHE A 342 -19.38 -18.00 -10.18
C PHE A 342 -19.20 -17.18 -11.46
N ILE A 343 -19.79 -17.62 -12.58
CA ILE A 343 -19.69 -16.93 -13.87
C ILE A 343 -20.24 -15.51 -13.75
N SER A 344 -21.41 -15.33 -13.15
CA SER A 344 -22.04 -14.01 -12.99
C SER A 344 -21.24 -13.05 -12.10
N HIS A 345 -20.55 -13.53 -11.06
CA HIS A 345 -19.88 -12.67 -10.08
C HIS A 345 -18.35 -12.53 -10.29
N CYS A 346 -17.71 -13.56 -10.81
CA CYS A 346 -16.26 -13.62 -11.01
C CYS A 346 -15.88 -13.52 -12.49
N GLY A 347 -16.79 -13.87 -13.40
CA GLY A 347 -16.46 -14.06 -14.81
C GLY A 347 -16.01 -12.81 -15.55
N GLY A 348 -16.67 -11.67 -15.31
CA GLY A 348 -16.25 -10.39 -15.87
C GLY A 348 -14.82 -10.02 -15.47
N LEU A 349 -14.50 -10.10 -14.17
CA LEU A 349 -13.15 -9.84 -13.67
C LEU A 349 -12.12 -10.85 -14.17
N MET A 350 -12.49 -12.13 -14.25
CA MET A 350 -11.61 -13.14 -14.84
C MET A 350 -11.26 -12.80 -16.28
N SER A 351 -12.28 -12.38 -17.03
CA SER A 351 -12.14 -11.96 -18.41
C SER A 351 -11.21 -10.76 -18.55
N ASP A 352 -11.37 -9.75 -17.70
CA ASP A 352 -10.56 -8.52 -17.68
C ASP A 352 -9.09 -8.78 -17.30
N LEU A 353 -8.85 -9.79 -16.46
CA LEU A 353 -7.51 -10.24 -16.07
C LEU A 353 -6.89 -11.24 -17.06
N GLY A 354 -7.56 -11.51 -18.20
CA GLY A 354 -7.05 -12.41 -19.23
C GLY A 354 -7.13 -13.90 -18.90
N TYR A 355 -7.94 -14.31 -17.92
CA TYR A 355 -8.13 -15.72 -17.59
C TYR A 355 -9.17 -16.42 -18.46
N SER A 356 -8.91 -17.70 -18.76
CA SER A 356 -9.90 -18.61 -19.37
C SER A 356 -10.75 -19.30 -18.30
N PHE A 357 -11.83 -19.95 -18.72
CA PHE A 357 -12.66 -20.82 -17.87
C PHE A 357 -12.31 -22.32 -18.03
N ASP A 358 -11.34 -22.64 -18.88
CA ASP A 358 -10.96 -23.99 -19.27
C ASP A 358 -9.53 -24.34 -18.82
N GLU A 359 -8.98 -25.43 -19.33
CA GLU A 359 -7.64 -25.92 -19.00
C GLU A 359 -6.48 -25.07 -19.55
N SER A 360 -6.73 -24.02 -20.33
CA SER A 360 -5.67 -23.16 -20.87
C SER A 360 -5.11 -22.13 -19.88
N TYR A 361 -5.73 -21.98 -18.69
CA TYR A 361 -5.47 -20.99 -17.63
C TYR A 361 -5.65 -19.53 -18.07
N PHE A 362 -4.92 -19.10 -19.10
CA PHE A 362 -5.03 -17.79 -19.74
C PHE A 362 -5.83 -17.90 -21.03
N LYS A 363 -6.53 -16.83 -21.41
CA LYS A 363 -7.10 -16.71 -22.75
C LYS A 363 -5.97 -16.72 -23.77
N LYS A 364 -6.16 -17.40 -24.89
CA LYS A 364 -5.32 -17.21 -26.07
C LYS A 364 -5.49 -15.76 -26.54
N GLU A 365 -4.39 -15.03 -26.73
CA GLU A 365 -4.46 -13.73 -27.38
C GLU A 365 -5.10 -13.92 -28.77
N ALA A 366 -6.07 -13.06 -29.11
CA ALA A 366 -6.56 -13.00 -30.48
C ALA A 366 -5.42 -12.41 -31.33
N HIS A 367 -4.82 -13.25 -32.17
CA HIS A 367 -3.76 -12.86 -33.09
C HIS A 367 -4.23 -11.81 -34.11
#